data_AF-A0A074WNG2-F1
#
_entry.id   AF-A0A074WNG2-F1
#
_cell.length_a   1.000
_cell.length_b   1.000
_cell.length_c   1.000
_cell.angle_alpha   90.00
_cell.angle_beta   90.00
_cell.angle_gamma   90.00
#
_symmetry.space_group_name_H-M   'P 1'
#
loop_
_entity.id
_entity.type
_entity.pdbx_description
1 polymer ?
#
loop_
_entity_poly.entity_id
_entity_poly.type
_entity_poly.pdbx_seq_one_letter_code
_entity_poly.pdbx_strand_id
1 'polypeptide(L)'
;KRRQTLAACRPCRKRKSKCDGARPRCNTCIDKATPCVFSVEEGKTQQQASREELKAYRSVVCMLRRASPPATEAILRHLRQHDDVNEAVKFI
;
A
#
# COMPACT_ATOMS: atom_id res chain seq x y z
N LYS A 1 9.35 -9.62 -26.68
CA LYS A 1 8.27 -8.74 -26.15
C LYS A 1 8.65 -8.29 -24.74
N ARG A 2 8.81 -6.98 -24.46
CA ARG A 2 9.23 -6.50 -23.12
C ARG A 2 8.10 -6.79 -22.10
N ARG A 3 8.35 -7.57 -21.05
CA ARG A 3 7.42 -7.70 -19.91
C ARG A 3 7.46 -6.37 -19.14
N GLN A 4 6.38 -5.59 -19.21
CA GLN A 4 6.19 -4.47 -18.29
C GLN A 4 5.92 -5.04 -16.90
N THR A 5 6.64 -4.54 -15.90
CA THR A 5 6.31 -4.83 -14.50
C THR A 5 5.11 -3.99 -14.08
N LEU A 6 4.24 -4.57 -13.24
CA LEU A 6 3.04 -3.89 -12.73
C LEU A 6 3.39 -2.76 -11.75
N ALA A 7 4.48 -2.91 -11.00
CA ALA A 7 4.97 -1.93 -10.05
C ALA A 7 6.49 -2.04 -9.89
N ALA A 8 7.19 -0.91 -10.07
CA ALA A 8 8.61 -0.82 -9.73
C ALA A 8 8.81 -0.64 -8.22
N CYS A 9 9.89 -1.17 -7.66
CA CYS A 9 10.26 -0.93 -6.27
C CYS A 9 10.58 0.56 -6.01
N ARG A 10 10.49 1.00 -4.76
CA ARG A 10 10.71 2.41 -4.37
C ARG A 10 12.09 2.94 -4.79
N PRO A 11 13.21 2.22 -4.60
CA PRO A 11 14.53 2.71 -5.03
C PRO A 11 14.64 2.90 -6.54
N CYS A 12 14.18 1.94 -7.35
CA CYS A 12 14.23 2.05 -8.80
C CYS A 12 13.33 3.19 -9.30
N ARG A 13 12.16 3.38 -8.68
CA ARG A 13 11.27 4.50 -8.99
C ARG A 13 11.92 5.85 -8.67
N LYS A 14 12.53 5.99 -7.49
CA LYS A 14 13.26 7.21 -7.08
C LYS A 14 14.42 7.52 -8.02
N ARG A 15 15.15 6.49 -8.47
CA ARG A 15 16.29 6.61 -9.39
C ARG A 15 15.91 6.68 -10.86
N LYS A 16 14.63 6.49 -11.21
CA LYS A 16 14.13 6.31 -12.58
C LYS A 16 14.89 5.21 -13.34
N SER A 17 15.40 4.20 -12.64
CA SER A 17 16.09 3.06 -13.25
C SER A 17 15.08 1.99 -13.68
N LYS A 18 15.48 1.14 -14.64
CA LYS A 18 14.69 -0.05 -14.98
C LYS A 18 14.51 -0.93 -13.74
N CYS A 19 13.30 -1.42 -13.52
CA CYS A 19 12.96 -2.40 -12.50
C CYS A 19 12.37 -3.61 -13.23
N ASP A 20 12.87 -4.81 -12.95
CA ASP A 20 12.31 -6.06 -13.46
C ASP A 20 11.08 -6.52 -12.66
N GLY A 21 10.92 -6.00 -11.43
CA GLY A 21 9.82 -6.35 -10.55
C GLY A 21 9.99 -7.71 -9.86
N ALA A 22 11.18 -8.30 -9.90
CA ALA A 22 11.44 -9.53 -9.15
C ALA A 22 11.30 -9.28 -7.64
N ARG A 23 10.73 -10.26 -6.94
CA ARG A 23 10.53 -10.26 -5.48
C ARG A 23 11.28 -11.45 -4.87
N PRO A 24 11.85 -11.31 -3.66
CA PRO A 24 11.74 -10.16 -2.74
C PRO A 24 12.62 -8.96 -3.10
N ARG A 25 13.60 -9.10 -4.00
CA ARG A 25 14.47 -8.01 -4.47
C ARG A 25 14.60 -8.02 -5.99
N CYS A 26 14.50 -6.84 -6.62
CA CYS A 26 14.74 -6.68 -8.06
C CYS A 26 16.24 -6.77 -8.38
N ASN A 27 16.61 -7.22 -9.59
CA ASN A 27 18.03 -7.38 -9.95
C ASN A 27 18.81 -6.06 -9.81
N THR A 28 18.23 -4.94 -10.24
CA THR A 28 18.88 -3.63 -10.11
C THR A 28 19.17 -3.23 -8.65
N CYS A 29 18.34 -3.65 -7.69
CA CYS A 29 18.61 -3.42 -6.27
C CYS A 29 19.62 -4.41 -5.69
N ILE A 30 19.69 -5.63 -6.23
CA ILE A 30 20.71 -6.63 -5.88
C ILE A 30 22.08 -6.12 -6.33
N ASP A 31 22.24 -5.76 -7.61
CA ASP A 31 23.49 -5.27 -8.20
C ASP A 31 24.02 -4.03 -7.48
N LYS A 32 23.10 -3.15 -7.05
CA LYS A 32 23.44 -1.91 -6.35
C LYS A 32 23.54 -2.05 -4.84
N ALA A 33 23.42 -3.27 -4.31
CA ALA A 33 23.44 -3.57 -2.88
C ALA A 33 22.50 -2.66 -2.05
N THR A 34 21.35 -2.28 -2.62
CA THR A 34 20.38 -1.41 -1.94
C THR A 34 19.20 -2.17 -1.36
N PRO A 35 18.63 -1.72 -0.22
CA PRO A 35 17.37 -2.23 0.29
C PRO A 35 16.28 -2.12 -0.78
N CYS A 36 15.67 -3.24 -1.14
CA CYS A 36 14.59 -3.28 -2.12
C CYS A 36 13.26 -3.29 -1.37
N VAL A 37 12.47 -2.23 -1.51
CA VAL A 37 11.17 -2.10 -0.84
C VAL A 37 10.10 -1.84 -1.89
N PHE A 38 9.08 -2.68 -1.93
CA PHE A 38 7.89 -2.49 -2.73
C PHE A 38 6.78 -1.93 -1.82
N SER A 39 6.09 -0.87 -2.27
CA SER A 39 4.95 -0.28 -1.57
C SER A 39 3.60 -0.80 -2.09
N VAL A 40 3.63 -1.86 -2.88
CA VAL A 40 2.47 -2.44 -3.56
C VAL A 40 2.60 -3.95 -3.42
N GLU A 41 1.48 -4.63 -3.18
CA GLU A 41 1.44 -6.09 -3.16
C GLU A 41 1.81 -6.70 -4.52
N GLU A 42 2.16 -7.98 -4.53
CA GLU A 42 2.39 -8.70 -5.79
C GLU A 42 1.08 -8.78 -6.60
N GLY A 43 1.18 -8.70 -7.93
CA GLY A 43 0.01 -8.76 -8.81
C GLY A 43 -0.81 -7.47 -8.92
N LYS A 44 -0.56 -6.46 -8.08
CA LYS A 44 -1.23 -5.15 -8.15
C LYS A 44 -0.37 -4.11 -8.84
N THR A 45 -1.01 -3.27 -9.64
CA THR A 45 -0.40 -2.04 -10.15
C THR A 45 -0.41 -0.97 -9.05
N GLN A 46 0.47 0.02 -9.17
CA GLN A 46 0.47 1.16 -8.26
C GLN A 46 -0.87 1.90 -8.25
N GLN A 47 -1.52 2.03 -9.42
CA GLN A 47 -2.80 2.72 -9.53
C GLN A 47 -3.91 1.96 -8.79
N GLN A 48 -3.91 0.63 -8.87
CA GLN A 48 -4.85 -0.21 -8.10
C GLN A 48 -4.64 -0.03 -6.60
N ALA A 49 -3.40 -0.11 -6.11
CA ALA A 49 -3.10 0.09 -4.69
C ALA A 49 -3.55 1.47 -4.19
N SER A 50 -3.28 2.54 -4.92
CA SER A 50 -3.72 3.89 -4.53
C SER A 50 -5.25 4.04 -4.56
N ARG A 51 -5.95 3.34 -5.46
CA ARG A 51 -7.43 3.35 -5.50
C ARG A 51 -8.02 2.61 -4.30
N GLU A 52 -7.45 1.47 -3.93
CA GLU A 52 -7.85 0.70 -2.76
C GLU A 52 -7.67 1.51 -1.47
N GLU A 53 -6.50 2.15 -1.32
CA GLU A 53 -6.20 3.00 -0.19
C GLU A 53 -7.17 4.18 -0.06
N LEU A 54 -7.45 4.88 -1.16
CA LEU A 54 -8.46 5.95 -1.18
C LEU A 54 -9.87 5.45 -0.84
N LYS A 55 -10.22 4.23 -1.25
CA LYS A 55 -11.50 3.61 -0.91
C LYS A 55 -11.58 3.31 0.60
N ALA A 56 -10.50 2.82 1.20
CA ALA A 56 -10.41 2.58 2.63
C ALA A 56 -10.58 3.88 3.43
N TYR A 57 -9.84 4.94 3.09
CA TYR A 57 -10.01 6.26 3.74
C TYR A 57 -11.44 6.80 3.60
N ARG A 58 -12.05 6.71 2.41
CA ARG A 58 -13.45 7.11 2.21
C ARG A 58 -14.41 6.32 3.10
N SER A 59 -14.19 5.02 3.23
CA SER A 59 -14.98 4.16 4.11
C SER A 59 -14.91 4.62 5.56
N VAL A 60 -13.70 4.85 6.08
CA VAL A 60 -13.49 5.34 7.45
C VAL A 60 -14.22 6.65 7.70
N VAL A 61 -14.08 7.63 6.81
CA VAL A 61 -14.77 8.91 6.93
C VAL A 61 -16.29 8.72 6.92
N CYS A 62 -16.82 7.83 6.08
CA CYS A 62 -18.24 7.51 6.04
C CYS A 62 -18.73 6.90 7.36
N MET A 63 -17.97 5.98 7.94
CA MET A 63 -18.30 5.34 9.22
C MET A 63 -18.28 6.36 10.36
N LEU A 64 -17.22 7.16 10.49
CA LEU A 64 -17.11 8.18 11.53
C LEU A 64 -18.23 9.23 11.46
N ARG A 65 -18.69 9.59 10.25
CA ARG A 65 -19.79 10.55 10.08
C ARG A 65 -21.17 10.02 10.50
N ARG A 66 -21.35 8.70 10.54
CA ARG A 66 -22.65 8.05 10.82
C ARG A 66 -22.69 7.38 12.19
N ALA A 67 -21.54 7.11 12.78
CA ALA A 67 -21.41 6.40 14.04
C ALA A 67 -21.93 7.22 15.23
N SER A 68 -22.50 6.53 16.22
CA SER A 68 -22.79 7.11 17.53
C SER A 68 -21.49 7.36 18.31
N PRO A 69 -21.48 8.24 19.33
CA PRO A 69 -20.28 8.52 20.12
C PRO A 69 -19.53 7.27 20.63
N PRO A 70 -20.18 6.22 21.20
CA PRO A 70 -19.47 5.02 21.64
C PRO A 70 -18.92 4.19 20.46
N ALA A 71 -19.61 4.16 19.32
CA ALA A 71 -19.14 3.47 18.11
C ALA A 71 -17.94 4.20 17.48
N THR A 72 -17.92 5.54 17.49
CA THR A 72 -16.79 6.35 17.06
C THR A 72 -15.53 6.02 17.86
N GLU A 73 -15.64 5.90 19.19
CA GLU A 73 -14.49 5.52 20.04
C GLU A 73 -13.97 4.11 19.71
N ALA A 74 -14.89 3.16 19.43
CA ALA A 74 -14.49 1.83 18.99
C ALA A 74 -13.74 1.87 17.64
N ILE A 75 -14.24 2.63 16.66
CA ILE A 75 -13.58 2.81 15.35
C ILE A 75 -12.19 3.42 15.54
N LEU A 76 -12.08 4.50 16.32
CA LEU A 76 -10.80 5.16 16.58
C LEU A 76 -9.79 4.26 17.29
N ARG A 77 -10.26 3.41 18.22
CA ARG A 77 -9.40 2.43 18.89
C ARG A 77 -8.79 1.45 17.89
N HIS A 78 -9.58 0.90 16.97
CA HIS A 78 -9.07 0.00 15.93
C HIS A 78 -8.10 0.72 14.99
N LEU A 79 -8.42 1.94 14.56
CA LEU A 79 -7.51 2.74 13.71
C LEU A 79 -6.16 3.03 14.40
N ARG A 80 -6.13 3.18 15.72
CA ARG A 80 -4.88 3.39 16.48
C ARG A 80 -4.05 2.12 16.68
N GLN A 81 -4.64 0.94 16.54
CA GLN A 81 -3.96 -0.36 16.72
C GLN A 81 -3.26 -0.85 15.45
N HIS A 82 -3.56 -0.26 14.29
CA HIS A 82 -3.02 -0.67 13.00
C HIS A 82 -2.26 0.49 12.34
N ASP A 83 -1.08 0.19 11.80
CA ASP A 83 -0.26 1.18 11.07
C ASP A 83 -0.77 1.43 9.63
N ASP A 84 -1.60 0.53 9.08
CA ASP A 84 -2.17 0.63 7.73
C ASP A 84 -3.71 0.69 7.75
N VAL A 85 -4.27 1.69 7.06
CA VAL A 85 -5.73 1.90 7.01
C VAL A 85 -6.46 0.75 6.30
N ASN A 86 -5.83 0.09 5.32
CA ASN A 86 -6.45 -1.04 4.62
C ASN A 86 -6.52 -2.27 5.52
N GLU A 87 -5.58 -2.43 6.46
CA GLU A 87 -5.70 -3.44 7.51
C GLU A 87 -6.76 -3.05 8.53
N ALA A 88 -6.74 -1.81 9.02
CA ALA A 88 -7.68 -1.36 10.04
C ALA A 88 -9.15 -1.51 9.62
N VAL A 89 -9.46 -1.22 8.35
CA VAL A 89 -10.82 -1.35 7.80
C VAL A 89 -11.29 -2.80 7.64
N LYS A 90 -10.40 -3.81 7.70
CA LYS A 90 -10.81 -5.22 7.67
C LYS A 90 -11.42 -5.69 9.00
N PHE A 91 -11.12 -4.99 10.09
CA PHE A 91 -11.50 -5.37 11.45
C PHE A 91 -12.64 -4.50 12.03
N ILE A 92 -13.18 -3.58 11.23
CA ILE A 92 -14.31 -2.71 11.56
C ILE A 92 -15.52 -3.13 10.73
#